data_AF-A0A0R1NVR7-F1
#
_entry.id   AF-A0A0R1NVR7-F1
#
_cell.length_a   1.000
_cell.length_b   1.000
_cell.length_c   1.000
_cell.angle_alpha   90.00
_cell.angle_beta   90.00
_cell.angle_gamma   90.00
#
_symmetry.space_group_name_H-M   'P 1'
#
loop_
_entity.id
_entity.type
_entity.pdbx_description
1 polymer ?
#
loop_
_entity_poly.entity_id
_entity_poly.type
_entity_poly.pdbx_seq_one_letter_code
_entity_poly.pdbx_strand_id
1 'polypeptide(L)'
;MLTAWLRSLYFLGGIYMLDVKKSLDRLTWNTQHHFAHIEAQHDFMRAWAIQFELAYTDFRVVEMALQLDGKHHDLLAAFAAAYEKVYDYEYAFVAGGLEGFNEKYGNQIEDYRTAANDFLKLIDQIRDIKD
;
A
#
# COMPACT_ATOMS: atom_id res chain seq x y z
N MET A 1 33.60 -40.02 12.40
CA MET A 1 32.26 -39.82 13.01
C MET A 1 32.13 -38.36 13.46
N LEU A 2 31.91 -37.44 12.53
CA LEU A 2 31.68 -36.02 12.86
C LEU A 2 30.99 -35.28 11.69
N THR A 3 29.84 -35.78 11.22
CA THR A 3 29.17 -35.15 10.04
C THR A 3 27.65 -35.11 10.07
N ALA A 4 26.98 -35.57 11.13
CA ALA A 4 25.51 -35.55 11.17
C ALA A 4 24.90 -34.45 12.05
N TRP A 5 25.63 -33.92 13.03
CA TRP A 5 25.07 -33.03 14.05
C TRP A 5 25.18 -31.51 13.78
N LEU A 6 25.95 -31.11 12.76
CA LEU A 6 26.08 -29.69 12.37
C LEU A 6 25.13 -29.25 11.24
N ARG A 7 24.36 -30.18 10.66
CA ARG A 7 23.37 -29.87 9.61
C ARG A 7 21.95 -29.61 10.14
N SER A 8 21.70 -29.86 11.43
CA SER A 8 20.37 -29.68 12.04
C SER A 8 20.14 -28.29 12.67
N LEU A 9 21.07 -27.33 12.49
CA LEU A 9 20.90 -25.96 12.98
C LEU A 9 20.57 -24.93 11.89
N TYR A 10 20.45 -25.35 10.62
CA TYR A 10 20.17 -24.45 9.48
C TYR A 10 18.82 -24.71 8.79
N PHE A 11 17.94 -25.45 9.45
CA PHE A 11 16.59 -25.70 8.94
C PHE A 11 15.64 -25.65 10.12
N LEU A 12 14.98 -24.50 10.30
CA LEU A 12 13.64 -24.32 10.87
C LEU A 12 13.44 -22.82 11.14
N GLY A 13 12.62 -22.20 10.29
CA GLY A 13 12.19 -20.82 10.45
C GLY A 13 12.42 -19.97 9.20
N GLY A 14 11.86 -20.38 8.05
CA GLY A 14 11.45 -19.34 7.10
C GLY A 14 10.56 -18.40 7.89
N ILE A 15 10.91 -17.12 7.97
CA ILE A 15 10.06 -16.13 8.62
C ILE A 15 8.80 -16.11 7.76
N TYR A 16 7.70 -16.69 8.26
CA TYR A 16 6.40 -16.54 7.62
C TYR A 16 6.12 -15.04 7.55
N MET A 17 5.64 -14.57 6.40
CA MET A 17 5.23 -13.18 6.25
C MET A 17 4.21 -12.85 7.35
N LEU A 18 4.31 -11.65 7.93
CA LEU A 18 3.30 -11.20 8.90
C LEU A 18 1.90 -11.28 8.26
N ASP A 19 0.89 -11.67 9.02
CA ASP A 19 -0.49 -11.65 8.53
C ASP A 19 -0.96 -10.20 8.33
N VAL A 20 -0.96 -9.77 7.08
CA VAL A 20 -1.32 -8.41 6.66
C VAL A 20 -2.66 -8.34 5.92
N LYS A 21 -3.48 -9.41 5.95
CA LYS A 21 -4.74 -9.46 5.18
C LYS A 21 -5.65 -8.27 5.41
N LYS A 22 -5.87 -7.90 6.68
CA LYS A 22 -6.72 -6.75 7.03
C LYS A 22 -6.13 -5.41 6.58
N SER A 23 -4.81 -5.26 6.58
CA SER A 23 -4.14 -4.05 6.08
C SER A 23 -4.29 -3.94 4.57
N LEU A 24 -4.14 -5.05 3.82
CA LEU A 24 -4.40 -5.10 2.38
C LEU A 24 -5.87 -4.76 2.04
N ASP A 25 -6.83 -5.27 2.83
CA ASP A 25 -8.25 -4.97 2.64
C ASP A 25 -8.57 -3.49 2.86
N ARG A 26 -8.01 -2.89 3.92
CA ARG A 26 -8.19 -1.46 4.19
C ARG A 26 -7.51 -0.59 3.15
N LEU A 27 -6.30 -0.92 2.71
CA LEU A 27 -5.64 -0.22 1.62
C LEU A 27 -6.47 -0.26 0.33
N THR A 28 -6.99 -1.43 -0.02
CA THR A 28 -7.89 -1.58 -1.19
C THR A 28 -9.09 -0.65 -1.08
N TRP A 29 -9.79 -0.71 0.07
CA TRP A 29 -10.98 0.09 0.27
C TRP A 29 -10.68 1.59 0.29
N ASN A 30 -9.64 2.02 1.02
CA ASN A 30 -9.25 3.43 1.11
C ASN A 30 -8.85 3.99 -0.26
N THR A 31 -7.99 3.30 -1.02
CA THR A 31 -7.58 3.76 -2.36
C THR A 31 -8.79 3.91 -3.30
N GLN A 32 -9.70 2.94 -3.31
CA GLN A 32 -10.92 3.02 -4.14
C GLN A 32 -11.84 4.15 -3.68
N HIS A 33 -12.06 4.26 -2.37
CA HIS A 33 -12.96 5.25 -1.78
C HIS A 33 -12.44 6.68 -1.96
N HIS A 34 -11.16 6.91 -1.69
CA HIS A 34 -10.51 8.20 -1.83
C HIS A 34 -10.51 8.67 -3.28
N PHE A 35 -10.15 7.79 -4.21
CA PHE A 35 -10.23 8.09 -5.64
C PHE A 35 -11.64 8.50 -6.05
N ALA A 36 -12.65 7.68 -5.73
CA ALA A 36 -14.04 7.96 -6.10
C ALA A 36 -14.56 9.27 -5.49
N HIS A 37 -14.15 9.60 -4.26
CA HIS A 37 -14.53 10.84 -3.58
C HIS A 37 -13.99 12.08 -4.31
N ILE A 38 -12.71 12.05 -4.68
CA ILE A 38 -12.05 13.16 -5.41
C ILE A 38 -12.56 13.25 -6.85
N GLU A 39 -12.73 12.11 -7.53
CA GLU A 39 -13.30 12.05 -8.88
C GLU A 39 -14.70 12.65 -8.94
N ALA A 40 -15.54 12.38 -7.94
CA ALA A 40 -16.87 12.95 -7.80
C ALA A 40 -16.88 14.43 -7.38
N GLN A 41 -15.70 15.05 -7.23
CA GLN A 41 -15.52 16.44 -6.83
C GLN A 41 -16.23 16.75 -5.50
N HIS A 42 -16.18 15.80 -4.55
CA HIS A 42 -16.75 16.01 -3.23
C HIS A 42 -15.82 16.83 -2.34
N ASP A 43 -16.43 17.69 -1.53
CA ASP A 43 -15.71 18.49 -0.54
C ASP A 43 -14.97 17.60 0.48
N PHE A 44 -13.93 18.17 1.07
CA PHE A 44 -13.16 17.53 2.12
C PHE A 44 -14.04 17.23 3.34
N MET A 45 -13.84 16.05 3.93
CA MET A 45 -14.43 15.67 5.21
C MET A 45 -13.39 15.11 6.17
N ARG A 46 -13.54 15.38 7.47
CA ARG A 46 -12.59 14.91 8.50
C ARG A 46 -12.38 13.39 8.47
N ALA A 47 -13.43 12.62 8.18
CA ALA A 47 -13.35 11.16 8.09
C ALA A 47 -12.34 10.70 7.02
N TRP A 48 -12.26 11.43 5.90
CA TRP A 48 -11.33 11.17 4.80
C TRP A 48 -9.88 11.32 5.27
N ALA A 49 -9.54 12.41 5.97
CA ALA A 49 -8.17 12.59 6.50
C ALA A 49 -7.80 11.51 7.54
N ILE A 50 -8.75 11.05 8.35
CA ILE A 50 -8.49 9.94 9.29
C ILE A 50 -8.19 8.66 8.50
N GLN A 51 -8.93 8.38 7.43
CA GLN A 51 -8.70 7.22 6.57
C GLN A 51 -7.34 7.29 5.87
N PHE A 52 -6.92 8.48 5.42
CA PHE A 52 -5.59 8.73 4.84
C PHE A 52 -4.44 8.36 5.80
N GLU A 53 -4.47 8.85 7.03
CA GLU A 53 -3.43 8.55 8.03
C GLU A 53 -3.41 7.04 8.41
N LEU A 54 -4.59 6.41 8.48
CA LEU A 54 -4.70 4.97 8.71
C LEU A 54 -4.18 4.17 7.51
N ALA A 55 -4.44 4.61 6.27
CA ALA A 55 -3.92 3.99 5.06
C ALA A 55 -2.38 4.00 5.07
N TYR A 56 -1.75 5.11 5.45
CA TYR A 56 -0.29 5.18 5.58
C TYR A 56 0.25 4.17 6.61
N THR A 57 -0.47 3.98 7.71
CA THR A 57 -0.10 2.98 8.72
C THR A 57 -0.22 1.55 8.16
N ASP A 58 -1.34 1.21 7.52
CA ASP A 58 -1.56 -0.10 6.90
C ASP A 58 -0.53 -0.38 5.79
N PHE A 59 -0.16 0.64 5.00
CA PHE A 59 0.92 0.58 4.00
C PHE A 59 2.26 0.18 4.63
N ARG A 60 2.68 0.88 5.69
CA ARG A 60 3.95 0.57 6.38
C ARG A 60 3.96 -0.84 7.00
N VAL A 61 2.80 -1.32 7.47
CA VAL A 61 2.68 -2.70 7.97
C VAL A 61 2.93 -3.72 6.87
N VAL A 62 2.39 -3.50 5.67
CA VAL A 62 2.64 -4.37 4.51
C VAL A 62 4.10 -4.30 4.07
N GLU A 63 4.71 -3.11 4.00
CA GLU A 63 6.14 -2.97 3.70
C GLU A 63 7.01 -3.75 4.69
N MET A 64 6.77 -3.61 5.99
CA MET A 64 7.50 -4.33 7.02
C MET A 64 7.35 -5.85 6.87
N ALA A 65 6.15 -6.33 6.54
CA ALA A 65 5.91 -7.75 6.32
C ALA A 65 6.74 -8.30 5.14
N LEU A 66 6.77 -7.59 4.02
CA LEU A 66 7.57 -7.96 2.85
C LEU A 66 9.07 -7.88 3.13
N GLN A 67 9.52 -6.88 3.90
CA GLN A 67 10.92 -6.75 4.33
C GLN A 67 11.37 -7.91 5.23
N LEU A 68 10.51 -8.31 6.18
CA LEU A 68 10.80 -9.39 7.13
C LEU A 68 10.77 -10.77 6.47
N ASP A 69 9.88 -11.00 5.50
CA ASP A 69 9.90 -12.24 4.70
C ASP A 69 11.19 -12.33 3.86
N GLY A 70 11.64 -11.21 3.29
CA GLY A 70 12.95 -11.08 2.64
C GLY A 70 13.06 -11.78 1.27
N LYS A 71 11.98 -12.36 0.72
CA LYS A 71 12.01 -13.06 -0.59
C LYS A 71 11.47 -12.21 -1.74
N HIS A 72 10.81 -11.10 -1.44
CA HIS A 72 9.99 -10.34 -2.40
C HIS A 72 10.50 -8.90 -2.62
N HIS A 73 11.80 -8.70 -2.75
CA HIS A 73 12.41 -7.36 -2.85
C HIS A 73 11.87 -6.49 -4.00
N ASP A 74 11.72 -7.07 -5.20
CA ASP A 74 11.20 -6.32 -6.35
C ASP A 74 9.73 -5.92 -6.15
N LEU A 75 8.92 -6.81 -5.55
CA LEU A 75 7.52 -6.53 -5.23
C LEU A 75 7.41 -5.47 -4.13
N LEU A 76 8.24 -5.53 -3.10
CA LEU A 76 8.34 -4.48 -2.07
C LEU A 76 8.66 -3.11 -2.71
N ALA A 77 9.68 -3.04 -3.57
CA ALA A 77 10.08 -1.80 -4.22
C ALA A 77 8.96 -1.25 -5.13
N ALA A 78 8.29 -2.12 -5.89
CA ALA A 78 7.16 -1.74 -6.74
C ALA A 78 5.96 -1.26 -5.90
N PHE A 79 5.63 -1.97 -4.83
CA PHE A 79 4.55 -1.62 -3.91
C PHE A 79 4.77 -0.25 -3.27
N ALA A 80 5.97 0.00 -2.74
CA ALA A 80 6.34 1.28 -2.15
C ALA A 80 6.24 2.42 -3.17
N ALA A 81 6.83 2.24 -4.36
CA ALA A 81 6.79 3.25 -5.41
C ALA A 81 5.38 3.55 -5.92
N ALA A 82 4.50 2.55 -5.97
CA ALA A 82 3.10 2.74 -6.38
C ALA A 82 2.28 3.47 -5.31
N TYR A 83 2.50 3.16 -4.02
CA TYR A 83 1.85 3.88 -2.93
C TYR A 83 2.21 5.37 -2.92
N GLU A 84 3.49 5.72 -3.09
CA GLU A 84 3.93 7.13 -3.11
C GLU A 84 3.23 7.93 -4.22
N LYS A 85 2.96 7.33 -5.39
CA LYS A 85 2.19 7.99 -6.45
C LYS A 85 0.75 8.29 -6.03
N VAL A 86 0.08 7.34 -5.37
CA VAL A 86 -1.28 7.54 -4.83
C VAL A 86 -1.26 8.60 -3.74
N TYR A 87 -0.29 8.50 -2.83
CA TYR A 87 -0.07 9.43 -1.73
C TYR A 87 0.08 10.88 -2.21
N ASP A 88 0.79 11.13 -3.30
CA ASP A 88 0.97 12.49 -3.83
C ASP A 88 -0.35 13.18 -4.21
N TYR A 89 -1.29 12.43 -4.80
CA TYR A 89 -2.64 12.92 -5.12
C TYR A 89 -3.46 13.13 -3.86
N GLU A 90 -3.49 12.11 -3.00
CA GLU A 90 -4.28 12.11 -1.78
C GLU A 90 -3.81 13.19 -0.79
N TYR A 91 -2.51 13.39 -0.65
CA TYR A 91 -1.92 14.42 0.22
C TYR A 91 -2.29 15.83 -0.22
N ALA A 92 -2.34 16.11 -1.53
CA ALA A 92 -2.79 17.41 -2.02
C ALA A 92 -4.23 17.72 -1.60
N PHE A 93 -5.09 16.69 -1.59
CA PHE A 93 -6.46 16.79 -1.09
C PHE A 93 -6.51 16.95 0.44
N VAL A 94 -5.68 16.24 1.22
CA VAL A 94 -5.62 16.45 2.68
C VAL A 94 -5.12 17.85 3.05
N ALA A 95 -4.09 18.32 2.37
CA ALA A 95 -3.41 19.57 2.69
C ALA A 95 -4.24 20.81 2.29
N GLY A 96 -4.97 20.74 1.18
CA GLY A 96 -5.68 21.90 0.61
C GLY A 96 -7.15 21.66 0.30
N GLY A 97 -7.72 20.52 0.68
CA GLY A 97 -9.09 20.14 0.30
C GLY A 97 -9.25 19.94 -1.21
N LEU A 98 -10.49 20.00 -1.69
CA LEU A 98 -10.80 19.88 -3.11
C LEU A 98 -10.14 20.99 -3.94
N GLU A 99 -10.08 22.22 -3.42
CA GLU A 99 -9.44 23.35 -4.08
C GLU A 99 -7.94 23.08 -4.29
N GLY A 100 -7.21 22.72 -3.23
CA GLY A 100 -5.78 22.41 -3.35
C GLY A 100 -5.47 21.20 -4.22
N PHE A 101 -6.34 20.18 -4.22
CA PHE A 101 -6.23 19.09 -5.20
C PHE A 101 -6.39 19.62 -6.63
N ASN A 102 -7.43 20.41 -6.91
CA ASN A 102 -7.74 20.90 -8.25
C ASN A 102 -6.67 21.87 -8.78
N GLU A 103 -6.08 22.70 -7.92
CA GLU A 103 -4.97 23.57 -8.27
C GLU A 103 -3.75 22.79 -8.79
N LYS A 104 -3.44 21.64 -8.18
CA LYS A 104 -2.25 20.84 -8.53
C LYS A 104 -2.53 19.78 -9.59
N TYR A 105 -3.70 19.16 -9.54
CA TYR A 105 -4.03 17.92 -10.25
C TYR A 105 -5.41 17.91 -10.92
N GLY A 106 -6.13 19.04 -11.00
CA GLY A 106 -7.51 19.07 -11.53
C GLY A 106 -7.68 18.51 -12.95
N ASN A 107 -6.63 18.54 -13.77
CA ASN A 107 -6.62 17.96 -15.13
C ASN A 107 -5.96 16.56 -15.20
N GLN A 108 -5.63 15.94 -14.06
CA GLN A 108 -4.86 14.69 -13.95
C GLN A 108 -5.67 13.57 -13.29
N ILE A 109 -7.01 13.64 -13.31
CA ILE A 109 -7.86 12.61 -12.66
C ILE A 109 -7.65 11.21 -13.26
N GLU A 110 -7.37 11.11 -14.57
CA GLU A 110 -7.07 9.82 -15.22
C GLU A 110 -5.67 9.28 -14.86
N ASP A 111 -4.71 10.17 -14.59
CA ASP A 111 -3.39 9.77 -14.08
C ASP A 111 -3.53 9.23 -12.66
N TYR A 112 -4.34 9.89 -11.82
CA TYR A 112 -4.67 9.39 -10.49
C TYR A 112 -5.40 8.04 -10.55
N ARG A 113 -6.38 7.86 -11.45
CA ARG A 113 -7.04 6.57 -11.68
C ARG A 113 -6.04 5.47 -12.02
N THR A 114 -5.08 5.79 -12.88
CA THR A 114 -4.02 4.85 -13.29
C THR A 114 -3.14 4.48 -12.10
N ALA A 115 -2.68 5.46 -11.33
CA ALA A 115 -1.88 5.23 -10.12
C ALA A 115 -2.62 4.36 -9.10
N ALA A 116 -3.90 4.64 -8.85
CA ALA A 116 -4.76 3.84 -7.96
C ALA A 116 -4.89 2.39 -8.45
N ASN A 117 -5.18 2.19 -9.74
CA ASN A 117 -5.31 0.85 -10.31
C ASN A 117 -4.00 0.06 -10.27
N ASP A 118 -2.86 0.70 -10.51
CA ASP A 118 -1.56 0.05 -10.45
C ASP A 118 -1.18 -0.35 -9.02
N PHE A 119 -1.50 0.50 -8.04
CA PHE A 119 -1.34 0.15 -6.63
C PHE A 119 -2.23 -1.03 -6.22
N LEU A 120 -3.51 -1.04 -6.65
CA LEU A 120 -4.43 -2.15 -6.38
C LEU A 120 -3.96 -3.48 -6.98
N LYS A 121 -3.40 -3.48 -8.20
CA LYS A 121 -2.81 -4.69 -8.80
C LYS A 121 -1.67 -5.26 -7.95
N LEU A 122 -0.84 -4.40 -7.35
CA LEU A 122 0.27 -4.83 -6.49
C LEU A 122 -0.23 -5.38 -5.16
N ILE A 123 -1.31 -4.80 -4.61
CA ILE A 123 -2.00 -5.38 -3.45
C ILE A 123 -2.47 -6.80 -3.76
N ASP A 124 -3.07 -7.03 -4.93
CA ASP A 124 -3.52 -8.37 -5.33
C ASP A 124 -2.34 -9.35 -5.49
N GLN A 125 -1.20 -8.90 -6.05
CA GLN A 125 0.01 -9.74 -6.09
C GLN A 125 0.52 -10.13 -4.71
N ILE A 126 0.43 -9.23 -3.72
CA ILE A 126 0.82 -9.52 -2.33
C ILE A 126 -0.16 -10.51 -1.69
N ARG A 127 -1.47 -10.39 -1.97
CA ARG A 127 -2.47 -11.37 -1.51
C ARG A 127 -2.20 -12.79 -2.00
N ASP A 128 -1.61 -12.91 -3.19
CA ASP A 128 -1.32 -14.19 -3.84
C ASP A 128 0.00 -14.84 -3.38
N ILE A 129 0.78 -14.17 -2.53
CA ILE A 129 1.96 -14.78 -1.90
C ILE A 129 1.48 -15.95 -1.05
N LYS A 130 1.97 -17.15 -1.38
CA LYS A 130 1.70 -18.37 -0.62
C LYS A 130 2.80 -18.60 0.41
N ASP A 131 2.37 -18.87 1.64
CA ASP A 131 3.22 -19.38 2.73
C ASP A 131 3.83 -20.75 2.40
#